data_AF-A0A6B2DBY9-F1
#
_entry.id   AF-A0A6B2DBY9-F1
#
_cell.length_a   1.000
_cell.length_b   1.000
_cell.length_c   1.000
_cell.angle_alpha   90.00
_cell.angle_beta   90.00
_cell.angle_gamma   90.00
#
_symmetry.space_group_name_H-M   'P 1'
#
loop_
_entity.id
_entity.type
_entity.pdbx_description
1 polymer ?
#
loop_
_entity_poly.entity_id
_entity_poly.type
_entity_poly.pdbx_seq_one_letter_code
_entity_poly.pdbx_strand_id
1 'polypeptide(L)'
;MFELADAVASAPGRVGSLPGLSLEPEFRRGHGSVYAALTAGRIDESRLRRLLLAAVPAGRERLVWFAGDVSNWPRPEAVCSPQRLMVHDKSARTLAGHPVTSGWPFAVMAGLEWGPTSWTAPVDLARLGSADTLTG
;
A
#
# COMPACT_ATOMS: atom_id res chain seq x y z
N MET A 1 -16.52 0.12 6.06
CA MET A 1 -15.46 0.01 5.04
C MET A 1 -15.44 1.24 4.15
N PHE A 2 -16.52 1.59 3.44
CA PHE A 2 -16.55 2.79 2.60
C PHE A 2 -16.23 4.08 3.37
N GLU A 3 -16.90 4.33 4.50
CA GLU A 3 -16.58 5.50 5.36
C GLU A 3 -15.11 5.52 5.82
N LEU A 4 -14.47 4.36 6.03
CA LEU A 4 -13.05 4.28 6.38
C LEU A 4 -12.15 4.66 5.20
N ALA A 5 -12.49 4.17 4.00
CA ALA A 5 -11.75 4.49 2.79
C ALA A 5 -11.88 5.99 2.45
N ASP A 6 -13.08 6.55 2.58
CA ASP A 6 -13.34 7.96 2.35
C ASP A 6 -12.56 8.83 3.36
N ALA A 7 -12.59 8.48 4.66
CA ALA A 7 -11.80 9.17 5.67
C ALA A 7 -10.29 9.13 5.41
N VAL A 8 -9.75 7.99 4.94
CA VAL A 8 -8.32 7.87 4.57
C VAL A 8 -7.99 8.72 3.35
N ALA A 9 -8.89 8.79 2.36
CA ALA A 9 -8.68 9.55 1.14
C ALA A 9 -8.84 11.07 1.34
N SER A 10 -9.73 11.49 2.25
CA SER A 10 -10.00 12.89 2.58
C SER A 10 -9.07 13.47 3.65
N ALA A 11 -8.39 12.62 4.43
CA ALA A 11 -7.51 13.08 5.49
C ALA A 11 -6.47 14.10 4.95
N PRO A 12 -6.29 15.26 5.60
CA PRO A 12 -5.50 16.38 5.06
C PRO A 12 -3.98 16.10 5.02
N GLY A 13 -3.54 14.92 5.44
CA GLY A 13 -2.14 14.55 5.47
C GLY A 13 -1.93 13.09 5.87
N ARG A 14 -0.72 12.79 6.37
CA ARG A 14 -0.39 11.44 6.85
C ARG A 14 -1.31 11.05 8.01
N VAL A 15 -1.96 9.89 7.87
CA VAL A 15 -2.75 9.29 8.95
C VAL A 15 -1.80 8.86 10.09
N GLY A 16 -1.80 9.63 11.18
CA GLY A 16 -0.99 9.34 12.37
C GLY A 16 -1.72 8.47 13.40
N SER A 17 -3.04 8.35 13.31
CA SER A 17 -3.86 7.60 14.28
C SER A 17 -5.03 6.94 13.57
N LEU A 18 -5.12 5.61 13.66
CA LEU A 18 -6.25 4.84 13.15
C LEU A 18 -7.58 5.25 13.80
N PRO A 19 -7.74 5.29 15.13
CA PRO A 19 -8.99 5.76 15.72
C PRO A 19 -9.24 7.25 15.43
N GLY A 20 -8.20 8.04 15.17
CA GLY A 20 -8.34 9.43 14.75
C GLY A 20 -9.14 9.60 13.45
N LEU A 21 -9.14 8.59 12.56
CA LEU A 21 -9.96 8.59 11.34
C LEU A 21 -11.46 8.66 11.63
N SER A 22 -11.93 8.27 12.82
CA SER A 22 -13.33 8.45 13.18
C SER A 22 -13.72 9.89 13.50
N LEU A 23 -12.77 10.82 13.44
CA LEU A 23 -13.01 12.26 13.60
C LEU A 23 -13.10 12.98 12.25
N GLU A 24 -12.76 12.32 11.15
CA GLU A 24 -12.93 12.89 9.81
C GLU A 24 -14.43 13.04 9.47
N PRO A 25 -14.83 14.12 8.77
CA PRO A 25 -16.24 14.39 8.44
C PRO A 25 -16.95 13.24 7.71
N GLU A 26 -16.20 12.47 6.91
CA GLU A 26 -16.67 11.33 6.14
C GLU A 26 -17.00 10.12 7.01
N PHE A 27 -16.45 10.05 8.23
CA PHE A 27 -16.61 8.92 9.14
C PHE A 27 -17.68 9.21 10.20
N ARG A 28 -18.90 8.70 9.98
CA ARG A 28 -20.07 9.05 10.81
C ARG A 28 -20.28 8.10 12.00
N ARG A 29 -19.44 7.07 12.12
CA ARG A 29 -19.53 6.04 13.17
C ARG A 29 -18.49 6.26 14.25
N GLY A 30 -18.69 5.67 15.43
CA GLY A 30 -17.69 5.73 16.51
C GLY A 30 -16.41 4.95 16.18
N HIS A 31 -15.32 5.25 16.92
CA HIS A 31 -13.99 4.67 16.73
C HIS A 31 -13.95 3.12 16.65
N GLY A 32 -14.84 2.41 17.37
CA GLY A 32 -14.94 0.95 17.28
C GLY A 32 -15.26 0.44 15.87
N SER A 33 -15.94 1.25 15.06
CA SER A 33 -16.25 0.94 13.66
C SER A 33 -15.04 0.98 12.75
N VAL A 34 -13.97 1.70 13.11
CA VAL A 34 -12.70 1.67 12.37
C VAL A 34 -12.12 0.26 12.42
N TYR A 35 -11.97 -0.29 13.62
CA TYR A 35 -11.45 -1.65 13.81
C TYR A 35 -12.38 -2.72 13.25
N ALA A 36 -13.70 -2.54 13.39
CA ALA A 36 -14.67 -3.44 12.77
C ALA A 36 -14.53 -3.43 11.23
N ALA A 37 -14.30 -2.26 10.62
CA ALA A 37 -14.07 -2.15 9.18
C ALA A 37 -12.74 -2.79 8.75
N LEU A 38 -11.67 -2.68 9.54
CA LEU A 38 -10.40 -3.35 9.23
C LEU A 38 -10.47 -4.88 9.40
N THR A 39 -11.27 -5.35 10.36
CA THR A 39 -11.37 -6.78 10.68
C THR A 39 -12.33 -7.52 9.74
N ALA A 40 -13.48 -6.93 9.44
CA ALA A 40 -14.55 -7.56 8.68
C ALA A 40 -14.76 -6.97 7.29
N GLY A 41 -14.14 -5.81 7.00
CA GLY A 41 -14.19 -5.20 5.69
C GLY A 41 -13.48 -6.07 4.66
N ARG A 42 -14.06 -6.14 3.47
CA ARG A 42 -13.41 -6.75 2.31
C ARG A 42 -13.38 -5.75 1.18
N ILE A 43 -12.31 -5.85 0.39
CA ILE A 43 -12.13 -5.13 -0.84
C ILE A 43 -12.17 -6.17 -1.96
N ASP A 44 -13.00 -5.94 -2.97
CA ASP A 44 -12.90 -6.71 -4.21
C ASP A 44 -11.68 -6.20 -4.97
N GLU A 45 -10.54 -6.84 -4.75
CA GLU A 45 -9.25 -6.48 -5.34
C GLU A 45 -9.31 -6.47 -6.87
N SER A 46 -10.04 -7.42 -7.47
CA SER A 46 -10.19 -7.51 -8.92
C SER A 46 -10.98 -6.33 -9.48
N ARG A 47 -12.05 -5.92 -8.79
CA ARG A 47 -12.84 -4.74 -9.17
C ARG A 47 -12.04 -3.46 -8.94
N LEU A 48 -11.32 -3.34 -7.83
CA LEU A 48 -10.46 -2.20 -7.54
C LEU A 48 -9.39 -2.06 -8.62
N ARG A 49 -8.69 -3.14 -8.98
CA ARG A 49 -7.69 -3.15 -10.04
C ARG A 49 -8.27 -2.67 -11.37
N ARG A 50 -9.46 -3.14 -11.76
CA ARG A 50 -10.13 -2.66 -12.99
C ARG A 50 -10.44 -1.17 -12.95
N LEU A 51 -10.88 -0.66 -11.79
CA LEU A 51 -11.16 0.77 -11.61
C LEU A 51 -9.89 1.61 -11.72
N LEU A 52 -8.79 1.17 -11.09
CA LEU A 52 -7.50 1.85 -11.17
C LEU A 52 -6.92 1.82 -12.59
N LEU A 53 -6.99 0.67 -13.27
CA LEU A 53 -6.57 0.55 -14.67
C LEU A 53 -7.37 1.47 -15.60
N ALA A 54 -8.67 1.66 -15.35
CA ALA A 54 -9.49 2.58 -16.13
C ALA A 54 -9.10 4.06 -15.94
N ALA A 55 -8.39 4.39 -14.86
CA ALA A 55 -7.88 5.74 -14.60
C ALA A 55 -6.47 5.97 -15.17
N VAL A 56 -5.82 4.93 -15.72
CA VAL A 56 -4.47 5.07 -16.31
C VAL A 56 -4.57 5.93 -17.58
N PRO A 57 -3.78 7.01 -17.69
CA PRO A 57 -3.81 7.86 -18.86
C PRO A 57 -3.38 7.09 -20.11
N ALA A 58 -3.98 7.42 -21.25
CA ALA A 58 -3.55 6.88 -22.53
C ALA A 58 -2.12 7.34 -22.82
N GLY A 59 -1.20 6.41 -23.01
CA GLY A 59 0.16 6.73 -23.39
C GLY A 59 0.26 7.16 -24.86
N ARG A 60 1.48 7.50 -25.27
CA ARG A 60 1.80 7.89 -26.63
C ARG A 60 1.41 6.77 -27.61
N GLU A 61 0.85 7.14 -28.76
CA GLU A 61 0.52 6.20 -29.84
C GLU A 61 -0.44 5.06 -29.41
N ARG A 62 -1.30 5.33 -28.40
CA ARG A 62 -2.27 4.37 -27.83
C ARG A 62 -1.62 3.18 -27.10
N LEU A 63 -0.33 3.27 -26.81
CA LEU A 63 0.38 2.31 -25.96
C LEU A 63 0.15 2.66 -24.49
N VAL A 64 0.15 1.65 -23.63
CA VAL A 64 0.12 1.82 -22.17
C VAL A 64 1.41 1.21 -21.61
N TRP A 65 2.09 1.96 -20.76
CA TRP A 65 3.35 1.55 -20.15
C TRP A 65 3.12 1.25 -18.67
N PHE A 66 3.73 0.17 -18.19
CA PHE A 66 3.70 -0.20 -16.78
C PHE A 66 5.12 -0.31 -16.24
N ALA A 67 5.32 0.21 -15.03
CA ALA A 67 6.49 -0.08 -14.22
C ALA A 67 6.12 -1.11 -13.15
N GLY A 68 7.02 -2.07 -12.94
CA GLY A 68 6.99 -2.95 -11.78
C GLY A 68 8.19 -2.67 -10.89
N ASP A 69 7.96 -2.57 -9.59
CA ASP A 69 9.02 -2.49 -8.58
C ASP A 69 8.59 -3.20 -7.30
N VAL A 70 9.55 -3.47 -6.40
CA VAL A 70 9.28 -4.01 -5.07
C VAL A 70 9.50 -2.92 -4.03
N SER A 71 8.42 -2.53 -3.36
CA SER A 71 8.46 -1.62 -2.22
C SER A 71 8.49 -2.40 -0.91
N ASN A 72 9.58 -2.25 -0.17
CA ASN A 72 9.71 -2.84 1.16
C ASN A 72 8.95 -2.02 2.21
N TRP A 73 8.17 -2.71 3.04
CA TRP A 73 7.44 -2.14 4.16
C TRP A 73 8.06 -2.60 5.49
N PRO A 74 9.09 -1.90 6.01
CA PRO A 74 9.78 -2.29 7.23
C PRO A 74 8.87 -2.13 8.45
N ARG A 75 8.81 -3.17 9.30
CA ARG A 75 8.08 -3.20 10.57
C ARG A 75 8.82 -4.03 11.63
N PRO A 76 10.00 -3.55 12.10
CA PRO A 76 10.78 -4.26 13.12
C PRO A 76 9.98 -4.50 14.41
N GLU A 77 9.16 -3.54 14.82
CA GLU A 77 8.41 -3.56 16.08
C GLU A 77 7.22 -4.54 16.05
N ALA A 78 6.79 -5.00 14.88
CA ALA A 78 5.64 -5.87 14.71
C ALA A 78 5.94 -7.35 15.01
N VAL A 79 6.65 -7.64 16.11
CA VAL A 79 7.33 -8.94 16.36
C VAL A 79 6.39 -10.16 16.20
N CYS A 80 5.15 -10.02 16.62
CA CYS A 80 4.13 -11.08 16.57
C CYS A 80 3.38 -11.17 15.24
N SER A 81 3.61 -10.25 14.29
CA SER A 81 2.92 -10.28 13.01
C SER A 81 3.52 -11.34 12.09
N PRO A 82 2.69 -12.24 11.53
CA PRO A 82 3.16 -13.40 10.78
C PRO A 82 3.72 -13.00 9.40
N GLN A 83 4.43 -13.94 8.77
CA GLN A 83 4.85 -13.86 7.37
C GLN A 83 5.68 -12.59 7.07
N ARG A 84 6.45 -12.08 8.04
CA ARG A 84 7.48 -11.06 7.80
C ARG A 84 8.72 -11.73 7.22
N LEU A 85 9.36 -11.04 6.29
CA LEU A 85 10.61 -11.46 5.64
C LEU A 85 11.73 -10.48 6.01
N MET A 86 12.96 -10.88 5.72
CA MET A 86 14.10 -9.97 5.78
C MET A 86 14.07 -9.07 4.54
N VAL A 87 13.94 -7.77 4.76
CA VAL A 87 13.84 -6.76 3.70
C VAL A 87 14.92 -5.71 3.85
N HIS A 88 15.38 -5.17 2.73
CA HIS A 88 16.33 -4.07 2.73
C HIS A 88 15.62 -2.76 3.09
N ASP A 89 16.18 -2.00 4.03
CA ASP A 89 15.68 -0.69 4.43
C ASP A 89 16.83 0.33 4.44
N LYS A 90 16.78 1.29 3.50
CA LYS A 90 17.78 2.35 3.35
C LYS A 90 17.74 3.37 4.49
N SER A 91 16.60 3.50 5.16
CA SER A 91 16.42 4.44 6.28
C SER A 91 16.92 3.88 7.61
N ALA A 92 17.36 2.61 7.61
CA ALA A 92 17.40 1.83 8.80
C ALA A 92 18.47 2.30 9.78
N ARG A 93 18.01 3.03 10.79
CA ARG A 93 18.52 2.96 12.17
C ARG A 93 18.24 1.56 12.72
N THR A 94 18.80 0.51 12.11
CA THR A 94 18.66 -0.84 12.64
C THR A 94 19.46 -0.96 13.93
N LEU A 95 18.88 -1.67 14.90
CA LEU A 95 19.59 -2.10 16.12
C LEU A 95 20.84 -2.96 15.81
N ALA A 96 20.93 -3.51 14.59
CA ALA A 96 21.99 -4.41 14.14
C ALA A 96 23.08 -3.76 13.26
N GLY A 97 22.98 -2.47 12.93
CA GLY A 97 24.02 -1.76 12.14
C GLY A 97 24.11 -2.13 10.65
N HIS A 98 23.14 -2.86 10.12
CA HIS A 98 23.06 -3.26 8.70
C HIS A 98 21.73 -2.81 8.07
N PRO A 99 21.66 -2.51 6.76
CA PRO A 99 20.46 -1.98 6.10
C PRO A 99 19.39 -3.06 5.82
N VAL A 100 19.17 -3.99 6.76
CA VAL A 100 18.23 -5.11 6.66
C VAL A 100 17.40 -5.19 7.93
N THR A 101 16.08 -5.33 7.78
CA THR A 101 15.12 -5.43 8.90
C THR A 101 13.98 -6.39 8.58
N SER A 102 13.13 -6.69 9.56
CA SER A 102 11.92 -7.48 9.35
C SER A 102 10.78 -6.61 8.80
N GLY A 103 10.10 -7.08 7.76
CA GLY A 103 9.00 -6.36 7.14
C GLY A 103 8.27 -7.18 6.08
N TRP A 104 7.54 -6.50 5.21
CA TRP A 104 6.82 -7.12 4.10
C TRP A 104 7.23 -6.50 2.78
N PRO A 105 7.74 -7.28 1.81
CA PRO A 105 7.91 -6.80 0.46
C PRO A 105 6.57 -6.82 -0.28
N PHE A 106 6.29 -5.73 -1.00
CA PHE A 106 5.14 -5.64 -1.89
C PHE A 106 5.62 -5.41 -3.31
N ALA A 107 5.23 -6.28 -4.23
CA ALA A 107 5.32 -6.01 -5.66
C ALA A 107 4.25 -4.99 -6.01
N VAL A 108 4.66 -3.90 -6.64
CA VAL A 108 3.78 -2.79 -7.03
C VAL A 108 3.88 -2.63 -8.54
N MET A 109 2.72 -2.55 -9.19
CA MET A 109 2.62 -2.18 -10.59
C MET A 109 2.00 -0.79 -10.68
N ALA A 110 2.60 0.09 -11.49
CA ALA A 110 2.11 1.45 -11.69
C ALA A 110 1.95 1.76 -13.19
N GLY A 111 0.87 2.46 -13.53
CA GLY A 111 0.64 2.94 -14.89
C GLY A 111 1.46 4.21 -15.15
N LEU A 112 2.31 4.17 -16.18
CA LEU A 112 3.19 5.30 -16.50
C LEU A 112 2.52 6.23 -17.50
N GLU A 113 2.55 7.52 -17.19
CA GLU A 113 2.16 8.56 -18.13
C GLU A 113 3.37 9.03 -18.96
N TRP A 114 3.09 9.61 -20.13
CA TRP A 114 4.14 10.20 -20.95
C TRP A 114 4.40 11.64 -20.52
N GLY A 115 5.64 11.93 -20.11
CA GLY A 115 6.08 13.27 -19.75
C GLY A 115 7.04 13.27 -18.58
N PRO A 116 7.64 14.42 -18.24
CA PRO A 116 8.54 14.56 -17.09
C PRO A 116 7.74 14.72 -15.80
N THR A 117 7.06 13.66 -15.37
CA THR A 117 6.31 13.66 -14.10
C THR A 117 7.03 12.80 -13.07
N SER A 118 6.96 13.22 -11.80
CA SER A 118 7.57 12.50 -10.67
C SER A 118 6.56 11.64 -9.92
N TRP A 119 5.34 11.54 -10.44
CA TRP A 119 4.21 10.88 -9.80
C TRP A 119 3.57 9.88 -10.75
N THR A 120 3.26 8.70 -10.23
CA THR A 120 2.51 7.66 -10.92
C THR A 120 1.58 6.99 -9.91
N ALA A 121 0.43 6.51 -10.38
CA ALA A 121 -0.54 5.81 -9.54
C ALA A 121 -0.30 4.29 -9.64
N PRO A 122 -0.13 3.60 -8.50
CA PRO A 122 -0.20 2.14 -8.46
C PRO A 122 -1.56 1.65 -8.97
N VAL A 123 -1.52 0.65 -9.85
CA VAL A 123 -2.71 -0.01 -10.41
C VAL A 123 -2.95 -1.38 -9.79
N ASP A 124 -1.89 -1.97 -9.24
CA ASP A 124 -1.94 -3.27 -8.58
C ASP A 124 -0.84 -3.39 -7.53
N LEU A 125 -1.10 -4.22 -6.53
CA LEU A 125 -0.18 -4.49 -5.43
C LEU A 125 -0.37 -5.92 -4.94
N ALA A 126 0.74 -6.65 -4.83
CA ALA A 126 0.76 -8.01 -4.31
C ALA A 126 1.80 -8.12 -3.19
N ARG A 127 1.40 -8.74 -2.09
CA ARG A 127 2.34 -9.07 -1.01
C ARG A 127 3.16 -10.28 -1.42
N LEU A 128 4.48 -10.15 -1.36
CA LEU A 128 5.39 -11.25 -1.67
C LEU A 128 5.63 -12.10 -0.42
N GLY A 129 5.48 -13.41 -0.57
CA GLY A 129 5.81 -14.43 0.42
C GLY A 129 7.18 -15.06 0.18
N SER A 130 7.60 -15.92 1.10
CA SER A 130 8.88 -16.65 0.98
C SER A 130 8.94 -17.55 -0.25
N ALA A 131 7.78 -18.03 -0.72
CA ALA A 131 7.68 -18.86 -1.93
C ALA A 131 7.80 -18.06 -3.24
N ASP A 132 7.64 -16.73 -3.19
CA ASP A 132 7.68 -15.86 -4.38
C ASP A 132 9.10 -15.33 -4.66
N THR A 133 10.03 -15.54 -3.73
CA THR A 133 11.43 -15.14 -3.90
C THR A 133 12.19 -16.22 -4.67
N LEU A 134 12.81 -15.85 -5.79
CA LEU A 134 13.61 -16.72 -6.67
C LEU A 134 14.94 -17.23 -6.06
N THR A 135 15.11 -17.19 -4.74
CA THR A 135 16.28 -17.78 -4.06
C THR A 135 16.10 -19.29 -3.96
N GLY A 136 16.27 -19.98 -5.08
CA GLY A 136 16.55 -21.41 -5.19
C GLY A 136 18.01 -21.64 -5.55
#